data_AF-A0AAD2GCZ4-F1
#
_entry.id   AF-A0AAD2GCZ4-F1
#
_cell.length_a   1.000
_cell.length_b   1.000
_cell.length_c   1.000
_cell.angle_alpha   90.00
_cell.angle_beta   90.00
_cell.angle_gamma   90.00
#
_symmetry.space_group_name_H-M   'P 1'
#
loop_
_entity.id
_entity.type
_entity.pdbx_description
1 polymer ?
#
loop_
_entity_poly.entity_id
_entity_poly.type
_entity_poly.pdbx_seq_one_letter_code
_entity_poly.pdbx_strand_id
1 'polypeptide(L)'
;MELSEPTMQSQQMLSFLGSNDTMFDEPDFSFTNSNSYSNCGRSHHSRININNNNNKRNQNDEFQHQQQQDTRRKEMKSTEALLSSAINELSMQERSKAMDDLHCVGDEIRETPEMIQKSLAEFDQGVHDGNFPIYNQAASQNRAYVEQPSFRLMFLRANSFDAKKSIQQMLNHVRQKAIYFGVEKIARDISIEDLSSEDIEVLLSGLLHVQGDKDRAGRSILCSFGHLMGHWNNPTCGWTIENVIRAHYYLMFNVLLPMPAVQTKGIVAIYYESVSKDARFIMPTPNDFVTMKAYRNTIPIRYSALHLCLKNEKQGLPLQNSFLETMLKSLPRYTKVRTRLHYGNDTENLKSLRTYGIPPDSFPVDEEGKIRSDILNVWFIKHYSKEGNNNRGEEEANNNMDDQSFELFSRDDHDFLMEETMQFGFADDMGTDERPIAFPLIEVPAPADSGTGTYSNDNNNNEQVVNRSAPAPPVDNNSNNNDNGNSNREPVQPAETDILLGRGVRLMQHPGNIRFREFLERYQDDYDRAQRNKRRKVSSEVVRALTGKGVRFLERNEDGDWVVADHAEAEDKVGQLFRSRRKLLNKKGSIGGC
;
A
#
# COMPACT_ATOMS: atom_id res chain seq x y z
N MET A 1 44.33 -53.96 30.15
CA MET A 1 43.44 -53.40 31.19
C MET A 1 43.34 -51.91 30.92
N GLU A 2 42.21 -51.30 30.57
CA GLU A 2 40.90 -51.76 30.09
C GLU A 2 40.41 -50.68 29.07
N LEU A 3 39.92 -51.05 27.87
CA LEU A 3 38.49 -51.05 27.47
C LEU A 3 37.76 -49.70 27.62
N SER A 4 36.98 -49.19 26.65
CA SER A 4 36.59 -49.74 25.32
C SER A 4 36.15 -48.66 24.31
N GLU A 5 35.89 -49.08 23.06
CA GLU A 5 35.65 -48.27 21.85
C GLU A 5 34.21 -47.74 21.65
N PRO A 6 33.97 -46.81 20.68
CA PRO A 6 32.66 -46.20 20.41
C PRO A 6 31.84 -46.90 19.30
N THR A 7 30.57 -46.50 19.07
CA THR A 7 29.79 -46.93 17.89
C THR A 7 28.66 -45.95 17.49
N MET A 8 28.04 -46.18 16.31
CA MET A 8 27.03 -45.32 15.66
C MET A 8 25.58 -45.83 15.75
N GLN A 9 24.64 -44.87 15.70
CA GLN A 9 23.29 -44.92 15.08
C GLN A 9 22.18 -45.91 15.55
N SER A 10 20.95 -45.40 15.37
CA SER A 10 19.67 -46.08 15.10
C SER A 10 18.70 -46.45 16.26
N GLN A 11 17.51 -45.82 16.17
CA GLN A 11 16.14 -46.31 16.36
C GLN A 11 15.68 -47.15 17.59
N GLN A 12 14.74 -46.54 18.34
CA GLN A 12 13.43 -47.06 18.79
C GLN A 12 13.31 -48.40 19.56
N MET A 13 12.73 -48.30 20.76
CA MET A 13 11.56 -49.06 21.30
C MET A 13 11.25 -48.48 22.71
N LEU A 14 10.04 -48.54 23.29
CA LEU A 14 9.02 -49.59 23.28
C LEU A 14 7.58 -49.09 23.04
N SER A 15 6.79 -49.94 22.38
CA SER A 15 5.33 -49.92 22.28
C SER A 15 4.67 -50.96 23.18
N PHE A 16 3.47 -50.69 23.71
CA PHE A 16 2.46 -51.65 24.22
C PHE A 16 1.12 -50.90 24.29
N LEU A 17 -0.07 -51.38 23.88
CA LEU A 17 -0.56 -52.45 22.98
C LEU A 17 -1.96 -51.95 22.47
N GLY A 18 -2.65 -52.55 21.49
CA GLY A 18 -2.43 -53.79 20.74
C GLY A 18 -3.43 -53.96 19.57
N SER A 19 -3.37 -55.09 18.89
CA SER A 19 -3.92 -55.31 17.53
C SER A 19 -5.40 -55.69 17.44
N ASN A 20 -5.96 -55.59 16.22
CA ASN A 20 -6.50 -56.76 15.52
C ASN A 20 -6.68 -56.47 14.01
N ASP A 21 -6.21 -57.40 13.17
CA ASP A 21 -6.31 -57.35 11.71
C ASP A 21 -7.63 -57.94 11.18
N THR A 22 -8.09 -57.50 10.00
CA THR A 22 -8.72 -58.40 9.01
C THR A 22 -8.76 -57.78 7.60
N MET A 23 -7.74 -58.12 6.82
CA MET A 23 -7.73 -58.45 5.38
C MET A 23 -8.91 -58.10 4.43
N PHE A 24 -8.47 -57.65 3.23
CA PHE A 24 -8.94 -57.96 1.86
C PHE A 24 -10.00 -57.11 1.12
N ASP A 25 -9.73 -57.03 -0.19
CA ASP A 25 -10.53 -56.76 -1.39
C ASP A 25 -11.12 -55.36 -1.68
N GLU A 26 -10.52 -54.70 -2.68
CA GLU A 26 -11.24 -53.88 -3.66
C GLU A 26 -12.17 -54.76 -4.52
N PRO A 27 -13.21 -54.19 -5.15
CA PRO A 27 -13.16 -54.19 -6.61
C PRO A 27 -13.64 -52.91 -7.31
N ASP A 28 -13.32 -52.85 -8.60
CA ASP A 28 -13.52 -51.77 -9.57
C ASP A 28 -14.88 -51.90 -10.35
N PHE A 29 -15.09 -51.06 -11.36
CA PHE A 29 -16.07 -51.10 -12.47
C PHE A 29 -17.47 -50.46 -12.35
N SER A 30 -17.54 -49.24 -12.93
CA SER A 30 -18.42 -48.83 -14.06
C SER A 30 -19.96 -48.81 -14.00
N PHE A 31 -20.49 -47.70 -14.54
CA PHE A 31 -21.80 -47.49 -15.21
C PHE A 31 -22.72 -48.68 -15.53
N THR A 32 -24.03 -48.49 -15.30
CA THR A 32 -25.07 -48.50 -16.36
C THR A 32 -26.41 -47.89 -15.88
N ASN A 33 -27.38 -47.70 -16.78
CA ASN A 33 -28.65 -47.02 -16.52
C ASN A 33 -29.81 -47.70 -17.27
N SER A 34 -30.82 -48.22 -16.57
CA SER A 34 -32.18 -48.50 -17.13
C SER A 34 -33.20 -48.97 -16.08
N ASN A 35 -34.42 -48.42 -16.13
CA ASN A 35 -35.73 -49.08 -15.86
C ASN A 35 -36.03 -49.69 -14.46
N SER A 36 -37.29 -49.88 -14.02
CA SER A 36 -38.59 -49.25 -14.35
C SER A 36 -39.70 -49.70 -13.38
N TYR A 37 -40.66 -48.81 -13.06
CA TYR A 37 -42.03 -49.05 -12.54
C TYR A 37 -42.30 -49.90 -11.26
N SER A 38 -43.06 -49.28 -10.33
CA SER A 38 -44.02 -49.88 -9.36
C SER A 38 -43.55 -51.00 -8.40
N ASN A 39 -43.74 -50.88 -7.09
CA ASN A 39 -45.09 -50.88 -6.48
C ASN A 39 -45.16 -50.18 -5.11
N CYS A 40 -46.36 -50.06 -4.52
CA CYS A 40 -46.63 -49.31 -3.29
C CYS A 40 -46.35 -50.12 -2.01
N GLY A 41 -45.65 -49.53 -1.02
CA GLY A 41 -45.39 -50.19 0.28
C GLY A 41 -44.79 -49.30 1.39
N ARG A 42 -45.60 -49.00 2.41
CA ARG A 42 -45.23 -48.58 3.79
C ARG A 42 -44.02 -47.61 3.96
N SER A 43 -44.26 -46.32 3.75
CA SER A 43 -43.43 -45.26 4.35
C SER A 43 -43.75 -45.09 5.85
N HIS A 44 -42.82 -45.44 6.75
CA HIS A 44 -42.83 -44.88 8.12
C HIS A 44 -41.45 -44.71 8.79
N HIS A 45 -40.41 -45.49 8.46
CA HIS A 45 -39.10 -45.36 9.11
C HIS A 45 -38.17 -44.24 8.56
N SER A 46 -38.42 -43.71 7.36
CA SER A 46 -37.55 -42.68 6.75
C SER A 46 -37.62 -41.31 7.46
N ARG A 47 -38.78 -40.89 7.94
CA ARG A 47 -38.97 -39.57 8.58
C ARG A 47 -38.18 -39.40 9.88
N ILE A 48 -38.02 -40.46 10.68
CA ILE A 48 -37.30 -40.39 11.96
C ILE A 48 -35.81 -40.12 11.71
N ASN A 49 -35.20 -40.77 10.70
CA ASN A 49 -33.77 -40.61 10.42
C ASN A 49 -33.45 -39.22 9.83
N ILE A 50 -34.34 -38.65 9.01
CA ILE A 50 -34.19 -37.29 8.48
C ILE A 50 -34.27 -36.25 9.61
N ASN A 51 -35.26 -36.35 10.51
CA ASN A 51 -35.37 -35.45 11.65
C ASN A 51 -34.17 -35.58 12.61
N ASN A 52 -33.68 -36.79 12.87
CA ASN A 52 -32.49 -37.00 13.70
C ASN A 52 -31.21 -36.40 13.06
N ASN A 53 -31.05 -36.51 11.74
CA ASN A 53 -29.90 -35.92 11.06
C ASN A 53 -29.98 -34.38 10.96
N ASN A 54 -31.19 -33.82 10.80
CA ASN A 54 -31.40 -32.37 10.85
C ASN A 54 -31.17 -31.81 12.27
N ASN A 55 -31.70 -32.48 13.30
CA ASN A 55 -31.44 -32.08 14.70
C ASN A 55 -29.96 -32.17 15.05
N LYS A 56 -29.24 -33.23 14.61
CA LYS A 56 -27.79 -33.35 14.81
C LYS A 56 -26.99 -32.30 14.04
N ARG A 57 -27.43 -31.89 12.83
CA ARG A 57 -26.82 -30.76 12.11
C ARG A 57 -27.02 -29.46 12.87
N ASN A 58 -28.27 -29.11 13.20
CA ASN A 58 -28.57 -27.89 13.96
C ASN A 58 -27.80 -27.84 15.29
N GLN A 59 -27.72 -28.95 16.03
CA GLN A 59 -26.92 -29.04 17.27
C GLN A 59 -25.42 -28.87 17.03
N ASN A 60 -24.87 -29.43 15.95
CA ASN A 60 -23.47 -29.23 15.58
C ASN A 60 -23.20 -27.77 15.15
N ASP A 61 -24.13 -27.16 14.41
CA ASP A 61 -24.03 -25.78 13.92
C ASP A 61 -24.14 -24.78 15.08
N GLU A 62 -25.08 -25.00 16.02
CA GLU A 62 -25.18 -24.26 17.28
C GLU A 62 -23.91 -24.41 18.13
N PHE A 63 -23.39 -25.63 18.28
CA PHE A 63 -22.18 -25.91 19.06
C PHE A 63 -20.93 -25.28 18.43
N GLN A 64 -20.77 -25.32 17.10
CA GLN A 64 -19.70 -24.61 16.40
C GLN A 64 -19.85 -23.09 16.53
N HIS A 65 -21.06 -22.56 16.39
CA HIS A 65 -21.31 -21.12 16.57
C HIS A 65 -20.99 -20.65 18.00
N GLN A 66 -21.35 -21.45 19.01
CA GLN A 66 -21.03 -21.16 20.41
C GLN A 66 -19.52 -21.24 20.69
N GLN A 67 -18.83 -22.29 20.21
CA GLN A 67 -17.36 -22.36 20.30
C GLN A 67 -16.69 -21.15 19.63
N GLN A 68 -17.21 -20.67 18.50
CA GLN A 68 -16.67 -19.52 17.80
C GLN A 68 -16.89 -18.21 18.59
N GLN A 69 -18.05 -18.03 19.24
CA GLN A 69 -18.29 -16.90 20.14
C GLN A 69 -17.36 -16.94 21.38
N ASP A 70 -17.24 -18.10 22.04
CA ASP A 70 -16.40 -18.25 23.22
C ASP A 70 -14.89 -18.20 22.91
N THR A 71 -14.51 -18.45 21.65
CA THR A 71 -13.16 -18.17 21.14
C THR A 71 -12.94 -16.66 20.98
N ARG A 72 -13.82 -15.95 20.26
CA ARG A 72 -13.74 -14.48 20.11
C ARG A 72 -13.66 -13.77 21.46
N ARG A 73 -14.43 -14.21 22.45
CA ARG A 73 -14.39 -13.71 23.84
C ARG A 73 -13.02 -13.82 24.52
N LYS A 74 -12.29 -14.91 24.27
CA LYS A 74 -10.94 -15.12 24.83
C LYS A 74 -9.94 -14.19 24.14
N GLU A 75 -10.03 -14.05 22.82
CA GLU A 75 -9.15 -13.16 22.05
C GLU A 75 -9.38 -11.67 22.39
N MET A 76 -10.63 -11.22 22.55
CA MET A 76 -10.93 -9.86 22.99
C MET A 76 -10.29 -9.55 24.35
N LYS A 77 -10.48 -10.43 25.34
CA LYS A 77 -9.87 -10.31 26.68
C LYS A 77 -8.34 -10.35 26.65
N SER A 78 -7.75 -11.16 25.76
CA SER A 78 -6.30 -11.19 25.52
C SER A 78 -5.80 -9.84 24.99
N THR A 79 -6.51 -9.28 24.00
CA THR A 79 -6.21 -7.99 23.37
C THR A 79 -6.30 -6.84 24.39
N GLU A 80 -7.32 -6.84 25.25
CA GLU A 80 -7.48 -5.89 26.36
C GLU A 80 -6.41 -6.04 27.45
N ALA A 81 -6.04 -7.28 27.81
CA ALA A 81 -5.01 -7.56 28.80
C ALA A 81 -3.62 -7.08 28.36
N LEU A 82 -3.27 -7.21 27.07
CA LEU A 82 -2.01 -6.70 26.53
C LEU A 82 -1.86 -5.18 26.65
N LEU A 83 -2.93 -4.42 26.41
CA LEU A 83 -2.93 -2.96 26.62
C LEU A 83 -2.88 -2.62 28.12
N SER A 84 -3.60 -3.37 28.95
CA SER A 84 -3.66 -3.18 30.39
C SER A 84 -2.31 -3.42 31.07
N SER A 85 -1.58 -4.48 30.68
CA SER A 85 -0.22 -4.77 31.17
C SER A 85 0.72 -3.60 30.86
N ALA A 86 0.78 -3.19 29.58
CA ALA A 86 1.67 -2.14 29.12
C ALA A 86 1.44 -0.79 29.83
N ILE A 87 0.21 -0.50 30.29
CA ILE A 87 -0.14 0.69 31.08
C ILE A 87 0.19 0.53 32.56
N ASN A 88 0.08 -0.68 33.12
CA ASN A 88 0.44 -0.97 34.51
C ASN A 88 1.97 -1.05 34.73
N GLU A 89 2.75 -1.29 33.67
CA GLU A 89 4.21 -1.23 33.66
C GLU A 89 4.78 0.21 33.69
N LEU A 90 3.93 1.24 33.57
CA LEU A 90 4.33 2.66 33.57
C LEU A 90 4.41 3.26 34.98
N SER A 91 5.26 4.26 35.15
CA SER A 91 5.14 5.21 36.26
C SER A 91 3.83 6.02 36.19
N MET A 92 3.41 6.60 37.32
CA MET A 92 2.23 7.48 37.38
C MET A 92 2.34 8.69 36.42
N GLN A 93 3.55 9.24 36.23
CA GLN A 93 3.80 10.38 35.35
C GLN A 93 3.66 9.98 33.86
N GLU A 94 4.30 8.89 33.44
CA GLU A 94 4.15 8.37 32.07
C GLU A 94 2.70 7.98 31.76
N ARG A 95 2.00 7.40 32.75
CA ARG A 95 0.59 7.01 32.65
C ARG A 95 -0.33 8.22 32.52
N SER A 96 -0.08 9.31 33.24
CA SER A 96 -0.77 10.58 33.00
C SER A 96 -0.51 11.05 31.58
N LYS A 97 0.77 11.26 31.21
CA LYS A 97 1.13 11.79 29.88
C LYS A 97 0.55 10.98 28.72
N ALA A 98 0.51 9.65 28.81
CA ALA A 98 -0.13 8.79 27.81
C ALA A 98 -1.66 8.91 27.76
N MET A 99 -2.32 9.30 28.85
CA MET A 99 -3.75 9.62 28.91
C MET A 99 -4.02 11.05 28.39
N ASP A 100 -3.17 11.99 28.77
CA ASP A 100 -3.25 13.42 28.42
C ASP A 100 -3.07 13.60 26.91
N ASP A 101 -2.08 12.91 26.31
CA ASP A 101 -1.91 12.79 24.86
C ASP A 101 -3.20 12.27 24.19
N LEU A 102 -3.82 11.22 24.74
CA LEU A 102 -5.02 10.60 24.17
C LEU A 102 -6.25 11.52 24.20
N HIS A 103 -6.44 12.26 25.29
CA HIS A 103 -7.58 13.18 25.44
C HIS A 103 -7.33 14.58 24.87
N CYS A 104 -6.28 14.76 24.05
CA CYS A 104 -5.93 16.05 23.43
C CYS A 104 -5.64 17.17 24.46
N VAL A 105 -4.94 16.83 25.56
CA VAL A 105 -4.55 17.78 26.63
C VAL A 105 -3.07 17.65 27.06
N GLY A 106 -2.27 16.79 26.40
CA GLY A 106 -0.84 16.64 26.67
C GLY A 106 0.02 17.77 26.06
N ASP A 107 1.07 18.17 26.77
CA ASP A 107 1.97 19.25 26.38
C ASP A 107 2.79 18.95 25.11
N GLU A 108 2.89 19.95 24.23
CA GLU A 108 3.82 19.93 23.10
C GLU A 108 5.27 20.11 23.56
N ILE A 109 6.22 19.51 22.83
CA ILE A 109 7.64 19.73 23.08
C ILE A 109 7.97 21.18 22.67
N ARG A 110 8.30 22.03 23.65
CA ARG A 110 8.75 23.41 23.40
C ARG A 110 10.17 23.40 22.84
N GLU A 111 10.27 23.27 21.52
CA GLU A 111 11.52 23.41 20.78
C GLU A 111 12.06 24.84 20.94
N THR A 112 13.37 24.98 21.21
CA THR A 112 14.08 26.27 21.18
C THR A 112 15.14 26.25 20.08
N PRO A 113 15.59 27.41 19.56
CA PRO A 113 16.64 27.46 18.54
C PRO A 113 17.92 26.76 18.97
N GLU A 114 18.32 26.91 20.24
CA GLU A 114 19.53 26.34 20.82
C GLU A 114 19.41 24.81 20.94
N MET A 115 18.23 24.32 21.33
CA MET A 115 17.92 22.88 21.38
C MET A 115 17.98 22.25 19.98
N ILE A 116 17.37 22.89 18.98
CA ILE A 116 17.42 22.42 17.58
C ILE A 116 18.85 22.43 17.06
N GLN A 117 19.59 23.53 17.25
CA GLN A 117 20.98 23.66 16.79
C GLN A 117 21.90 22.63 17.44
N LYS A 118 21.79 22.44 18.76
CA LYS A 118 22.57 21.44 19.51
C LYS A 118 22.29 20.03 19.00
N SER A 119 21.02 19.63 18.92
CA SER A 119 20.68 18.26 18.51
C SER A 119 20.97 17.98 17.04
N LEU A 120 20.97 18.99 16.16
CA LEU A 120 21.49 18.86 14.80
C LEU A 120 23.02 18.66 14.82
N ALA A 121 23.78 19.46 15.58
CA ALA A 121 25.23 19.26 15.69
C ALA A 121 25.61 17.87 16.25
N GLU A 122 24.87 17.37 17.25
CA GLU A 122 25.02 16.02 17.80
C GLU A 122 24.66 14.93 16.78
N PHE A 123 23.63 15.16 15.95
CA PHE A 123 23.25 14.25 14.86
C PHE A 123 24.36 14.20 13.79
N ASP A 124 24.84 15.36 13.36
CA ASP A 124 25.83 15.52 12.30
C ASP A 124 27.18 14.88 12.67
N GLN A 125 27.65 15.13 13.89
CA GLN A 125 28.84 14.48 14.46
C GLN A 125 28.65 12.95 14.54
N GLY A 126 27.48 12.47 14.99
CA GLY A 126 27.19 11.05 15.07
C GLY A 126 27.07 10.34 13.72
N VAL A 127 26.68 11.05 12.65
CA VAL A 127 26.71 10.52 11.27
C VAL A 127 28.15 10.44 10.75
N HIS A 128 28.95 11.47 10.98
CA HIS A 128 30.36 11.53 10.60
C HIS A 128 31.16 10.38 11.25
N ASP A 129 31.12 10.29 12.58
CA ASP A 129 31.94 9.34 13.34
C ASP A 129 31.52 7.87 13.14
N GLY A 130 30.26 7.64 12.78
CA GLY A 130 29.75 6.31 12.44
C GLY A 130 30.09 5.83 11.02
N ASN A 131 30.54 6.72 10.12
CA ASN A 131 31.01 6.44 8.76
C ASN A 131 30.16 5.40 7.99
N PHE A 132 28.84 5.57 8.02
CA PHE A 132 27.91 4.52 7.60
C PHE A 132 27.87 4.36 6.06
N PRO A 133 28.17 3.18 5.48
CA PRO A 133 28.27 3.03 4.02
C PRO A 133 27.01 3.44 3.24
N ILE A 134 25.82 3.11 3.76
CA ILE A 134 24.54 3.49 3.14
C ILE A 134 24.25 5.00 3.22
N TYR A 135 24.79 5.70 4.23
CA TYR A 135 24.74 7.16 4.29
C TYR A 135 25.71 7.76 3.27
N ASN A 136 26.95 7.26 3.22
CA ASN A 136 27.97 7.71 2.27
C ASN A 136 27.50 7.55 0.82
N GLN A 137 26.78 6.47 0.50
CA GLN A 137 26.18 6.22 -0.81
C GLN A 137 25.04 7.19 -1.15
N ALA A 138 24.26 7.63 -0.16
CA ALA A 138 23.25 8.66 -0.37
C ALA A 138 23.89 10.05 -0.50
N ALA A 139 24.94 10.34 0.29
CA ALA A 139 25.69 11.58 0.23
C ALA A 139 26.50 11.74 -1.07
N SER A 140 26.93 10.65 -1.72
CA SER A 140 27.58 10.70 -3.03
C SER A 140 26.60 10.91 -4.20
N GLN A 141 25.32 10.58 -4.02
CA GLN A 141 24.26 10.92 -4.97
C GLN A 141 23.80 12.38 -4.82
N ASN A 142 23.44 12.77 -3.59
CA ASN A 142 23.03 14.15 -3.28
C ASN A 142 23.28 14.45 -1.80
N ARG A 143 24.46 15.00 -1.51
CA ARG A 143 24.86 15.47 -0.18
C ARG A 143 23.87 16.48 0.39
N ALA A 144 23.43 17.46 -0.40
CA ALA A 144 22.57 18.55 0.07
C ALA A 144 21.21 18.07 0.60
N TYR A 145 20.64 16.99 0.02
CA TYR A 145 19.43 16.35 0.54
C TYR A 145 19.68 15.65 1.88
N VAL A 146 20.74 14.83 2.01
CA VAL A 146 21.01 14.09 3.27
C VAL A 146 21.67 14.91 4.38
N GLU A 147 22.09 16.13 4.07
CA GLU A 147 22.56 17.15 5.01
C GLU A 147 21.51 18.23 5.30
N GLN A 148 20.33 18.18 4.64
CA GLN A 148 19.30 19.19 4.82
C GLN A 148 18.78 19.20 6.28
N PRO A 149 18.79 20.34 6.99
CA PRO A 149 18.34 20.39 8.39
C PRO A 149 16.90 19.91 8.60
N SER A 150 15.99 20.21 7.67
CA SER A 150 14.60 19.72 7.67
C SER A 150 14.51 18.19 7.58
N PHE A 151 15.33 17.56 6.73
CA PHE A 151 15.38 16.11 6.58
C PHE A 151 15.90 15.43 7.86
N ARG A 152 16.92 15.99 8.51
CA ARG A 152 17.44 15.48 9.79
C ARG A 152 16.48 15.72 10.96
N LEU A 153 15.87 16.90 11.02
CA LEU A 153 15.01 17.35 12.13
C LEU A 153 13.72 16.54 12.28
N MET A 154 13.16 15.95 11.21
CA MET A 154 12.00 15.05 11.36
C MET A 154 12.35 13.80 12.18
N PHE A 155 13.55 13.21 11.99
CA PHE A 155 13.99 12.05 12.78
C PHE A 155 14.25 12.45 14.24
N LEU A 156 14.86 13.62 14.49
CA LEU A 156 15.03 14.17 15.84
C LEU A 156 13.66 14.36 16.53
N ARG A 157 12.71 15.04 15.89
CA ARG A 157 11.34 15.24 16.41
C ARG A 157 10.57 13.92 16.64
N ALA A 158 10.84 12.89 15.85
CA ALA A 158 10.24 11.57 16.03
C ALA A 158 10.77 10.82 17.27
N ASN A 159 12.06 10.98 17.58
CA ASN A 159 12.77 10.28 18.66
C ASN A 159 13.02 11.16 19.91
N SER A 160 12.24 12.23 20.08
CA SER A 160 12.38 13.19 21.20
C SER A 160 13.80 13.76 21.33
N PHE A 161 14.42 14.09 20.19
CA PHE A 161 15.75 14.68 20.04
C PHE A 161 16.92 13.79 20.50
N ASP A 162 16.70 12.48 20.70
CA ASP A 162 17.79 11.50 20.83
C ASP A 162 18.51 11.32 19.49
N ALA A 163 19.67 11.95 19.34
CA ALA A 163 20.47 11.91 18.12
C ALA A 163 20.80 10.47 17.68
N LYS A 164 21.18 9.59 18.62
CA LYS A 164 21.60 8.20 18.31
C LYS A 164 20.43 7.37 17.74
N LYS A 165 19.24 7.45 18.34
CA LYS A 165 18.02 6.81 17.82
C LYS A 165 17.61 7.41 16.47
N SER A 166 17.74 8.73 16.32
CA SER A 166 17.38 9.46 15.11
C SER A 166 18.26 9.06 13.91
N ILE A 167 19.59 9.00 14.10
CA ILE A 167 20.55 8.51 13.10
C ILE A 167 20.22 7.06 12.73
N GLN A 168 20.01 6.20 13.72
CA GLN A 168 19.68 4.79 13.48
C GLN A 168 18.36 4.62 12.70
N GLN A 169 17.36 5.48 12.94
CA GLN A 169 16.12 5.50 12.18
C GLN A 169 16.33 6.00 10.75
N MET A 170 17.08 7.10 10.55
CA MET A 170 17.44 7.62 9.23
C MET A 170 18.18 6.57 8.39
N LEU A 171 19.19 5.90 8.95
CA LEU A 171 19.94 4.84 8.26
C LEU A 171 19.03 3.68 7.82
N ASN A 172 18.03 3.33 8.64
CA ASN A 172 17.08 2.28 8.29
C ASN A 172 16.06 2.76 7.24
N HIS A 173 15.65 4.03 7.28
CA HIS A 173 14.88 4.67 6.21
C HIS A 173 15.60 4.61 4.87
N VAL A 174 16.88 5.02 4.80
CA VAL A 174 17.66 5.00 3.55
C VAL A 174 17.79 3.56 3.02
N ARG A 175 18.01 2.56 3.89
CA ARG A 175 18.01 1.13 3.52
C ARG A 175 16.66 0.64 2.96
N GLN A 176 15.54 0.93 3.63
CA GLN A 176 14.21 0.50 3.16
C GLN A 176 13.81 1.24 1.87
N LYS A 177 14.17 2.52 1.74
CA LYS A 177 13.97 3.32 0.51
C LYS A 177 14.69 2.67 -0.69
N ALA A 178 15.94 2.23 -0.50
CA ALA A 178 16.67 1.47 -1.53
C ALA A 178 15.93 0.17 -1.94
N ILE A 179 15.39 -0.58 -0.97
CA ILE A 179 14.69 -1.85 -1.20
C ILE A 179 13.40 -1.65 -2.02
N TYR A 180 12.59 -0.64 -1.70
CA TYR A 180 11.29 -0.46 -2.34
C TYR A 180 11.32 0.39 -3.61
N PHE A 181 12.26 1.32 -3.74
CA PHE A 181 12.28 2.33 -4.82
C PHE A 181 13.51 2.30 -5.71
N GLY A 182 14.55 1.52 -5.36
CA GLY A 182 15.83 1.52 -6.07
C GLY A 182 16.90 2.33 -5.33
N VAL A 183 18.16 1.92 -5.51
CA VAL A 183 19.33 2.55 -4.86
C VAL A 183 19.54 3.97 -5.39
N GLU A 184 19.19 4.22 -6.64
CA GLU A 184 19.30 5.50 -7.36
C GLU A 184 18.34 6.59 -6.87
N LYS A 185 17.39 6.26 -5.98
CA LYS A 185 16.37 7.19 -5.48
C LYS A 185 16.54 7.56 -4.00
N ILE A 186 17.58 7.06 -3.33
CA ILE A 186 17.70 7.21 -1.88
C ILE A 186 17.89 8.66 -1.42
N ALA A 187 18.58 9.48 -2.23
CA ALA A 187 18.95 10.86 -1.92
C ALA A 187 18.09 11.95 -2.62
N ARG A 188 16.83 11.63 -2.93
CA ARG A 188 15.80 12.60 -3.35
C ARG A 188 14.43 12.18 -2.84
N ASP A 189 13.45 13.07 -2.81
CA ASP A 189 12.07 12.66 -2.51
C ASP A 189 11.49 11.75 -3.61
N ILE A 190 10.50 10.93 -3.22
CA ILE A 190 9.83 9.98 -4.09
C ILE A 190 8.62 10.67 -4.71
N SER A 191 8.65 10.89 -6.02
CA SER A 191 7.56 11.53 -6.77
C SER A 191 6.37 10.58 -6.94
N ILE A 192 5.24 11.12 -7.40
CA ILE A 192 4.10 10.28 -7.80
C ILE A 192 4.38 9.50 -9.09
N GLU A 193 5.29 9.98 -9.94
CA GLU A 193 5.84 9.28 -11.11
C GLU A 193 6.72 8.07 -10.75
N ASP A 194 7.23 7.98 -9.52
CA ASP A 194 7.98 6.81 -9.03
C ASP A 194 7.08 5.63 -8.60
N LEU A 195 5.75 5.80 -8.63
CA LEU A 195 4.77 4.80 -8.21
C LEU A 195 4.18 4.01 -9.39
N SER A 196 3.96 2.72 -9.20
CA SER A 196 3.28 1.87 -10.20
C SER A 196 1.77 2.15 -10.26
N SER A 197 1.09 1.65 -11.31
CA SER A 197 -0.38 1.73 -11.39
C SER A 197 -1.06 1.11 -10.18
N GLU A 198 -0.49 0.04 -9.65
CA GLU A 198 -0.98 -0.76 -8.52
C GLU A 198 -0.71 -0.05 -7.18
N ASP A 199 0.42 0.66 -7.04
CA ASP A 199 0.68 1.54 -5.89
C ASP A 199 -0.36 2.68 -5.82
N ILE A 200 -0.68 3.29 -6.96
CA ILE A 200 -1.67 4.36 -7.08
C ILE A 200 -3.09 3.81 -6.85
N GLU A 201 -3.39 2.58 -7.28
CA GLU A 201 -4.64 1.90 -6.92
C GLU A 201 -4.76 1.68 -5.41
N VAL A 202 -3.67 1.34 -4.70
CA VAL A 202 -3.69 1.28 -3.22
C VAL A 202 -4.00 2.65 -2.62
N LEU A 203 -3.35 3.73 -3.07
CA LEU A 203 -3.63 5.10 -2.59
C LEU A 203 -5.09 5.52 -2.80
N LEU A 204 -5.71 5.09 -3.91
CA LEU A 204 -7.10 5.39 -4.26
C LEU A 204 -8.11 4.34 -3.74
N SER A 205 -7.67 3.28 -3.10
CA SER A 205 -8.52 2.16 -2.65
C SER A 205 -9.41 2.48 -1.44
N GLY A 206 -9.03 3.49 -0.66
CA GLY A 206 -9.55 3.72 0.69
C GLY A 206 -8.92 2.87 1.79
N LEU A 207 -7.91 2.02 1.50
CA LEU A 207 -7.15 1.27 2.53
C LEU A 207 -6.57 2.20 3.60
N LEU A 208 -6.13 3.38 3.17
CA LEU A 208 -5.61 4.48 3.97
C LEU A 208 -6.38 5.76 3.58
N HIS A 209 -6.78 6.57 4.57
CA HIS A 209 -7.51 7.81 4.36
C HIS A 209 -7.01 8.88 5.33
N VAL A 210 -6.59 10.03 4.83
CA VAL A 210 -6.29 11.20 5.68
C VAL A 210 -7.57 12.01 5.82
N GLN A 211 -8.04 12.17 7.05
CA GLN A 211 -9.25 12.94 7.34
C GLN A 211 -9.03 14.43 7.02
N GLY A 212 -10.07 15.10 6.52
CA GLY A 212 -9.98 16.51 6.16
C GLY A 212 -9.80 17.45 7.36
N ASP A 213 -10.45 17.11 8.48
CA ASP A 213 -10.30 17.82 9.74
C ASP A 213 -9.23 17.18 10.63
N LYS A 214 -8.91 17.91 11.70
CA LYS A 214 -7.97 17.51 12.75
C LYS A 214 -8.70 17.13 14.02
N ASP A 215 -8.01 16.47 14.95
CA ASP A 215 -8.52 16.31 16.30
C ASP A 215 -8.46 17.62 17.09
N ARG A 216 -8.98 17.60 18.33
CA ARG A 216 -8.99 18.76 19.24
C ARG A 216 -7.59 19.31 19.57
N ALA A 217 -6.51 18.54 19.43
CA ALA A 217 -5.13 19.01 19.59
C ALA A 217 -4.52 19.60 18.29
N GLY A 218 -5.22 19.51 17.16
CA GLY A 218 -4.71 19.90 15.85
C GLY A 218 -3.85 18.83 15.18
N ARG A 219 -3.87 17.58 15.66
CA ARG A 219 -3.16 16.45 15.03
C ARG A 219 -3.92 15.99 13.78
N SER A 220 -3.17 15.59 12.76
CA SER A 220 -3.77 14.98 11.56
C SER A 220 -4.24 13.56 11.88
N ILE A 221 -5.41 13.19 11.35
CA ILE A 221 -6.03 11.88 11.59
C ILE A 221 -5.85 10.99 10.36
N LEU A 222 -5.32 9.78 10.57
CA LEU A 222 -5.13 8.74 9.56
C LEU A 222 -6.06 7.56 9.85
N CYS A 223 -7.08 7.36 9.02
CA CYS A 223 -7.97 6.22 9.07
C CYS A 223 -7.43 5.08 8.19
N SER A 224 -7.64 3.84 8.63
CA SER A 224 -7.26 2.61 7.93
C SER A 224 -8.35 1.56 8.09
N PHE A 225 -8.65 0.81 7.03
CA PHE A 225 -9.87 0.02 6.95
C PHE A 225 -9.63 -1.48 7.05
N GLY A 226 -10.22 -2.11 8.08
CA GLY A 226 -10.00 -3.53 8.40
C GLY A 226 -10.37 -4.50 7.28
N HIS A 227 -11.46 -4.25 6.55
CA HIS A 227 -11.90 -5.12 5.45
C HIS A 227 -11.02 -5.07 4.18
N LEU A 228 -10.03 -4.16 4.11
CA LEU A 228 -9.03 -4.10 3.04
C LEU A 228 -7.65 -4.62 3.50
N MET A 229 -7.46 -4.92 4.79
CA MET A 229 -6.20 -5.48 5.29
C MET A 229 -6.03 -6.93 4.83
N GLY A 230 -4.79 -7.29 4.52
CA GLY A 230 -4.45 -8.59 3.95
C GLY A 230 -4.94 -8.81 2.51
N HIS A 231 -5.56 -7.82 1.86
CA HIS A 231 -5.99 -7.95 0.46
C HIS A 231 -4.84 -8.27 -0.50
N TRP A 232 -3.60 -7.93 -0.16
CA TRP A 232 -2.41 -8.34 -0.91
C TRP A 232 -2.17 -9.86 -0.95
N ASN A 233 -2.79 -10.63 -0.05
CA ASN A 233 -2.78 -12.09 -0.05
C ASN A 233 -3.99 -12.71 -0.80
N ASN A 234 -4.85 -11.89 -1.40
CA ASN A 234 -5.99 -12.36 -2.19
C ASN A 234 -5.54 -12.63 -3.65
N PRO A 235 -5.66 -13.86 -4.18
CA PRO A 235 -5.28 -14.18 -5.57
C PRO A 235 -6.08 -13.44 -6.66
N THR A 236 -7.09 -12.64 -6.28
CA THR A 236 -7.87 -11.78 -7.19
C THR A 236 -7.61 -10.28 -7.00
N CYS A 237 -6.75 -9.92 -6.04
CA CYS A 237 -6.20 -8.56 -5.91
C CYS A 237 -5.03 -8.38 -6.88
N GLY A 238 -4.82 -7.15 -7.36
CA GLY A 238 -3.69 -6.80 -8.24
C GLY A 238 -2.44 -6.30 -7.50
N TRP A 239 -2.47 -6.23 -6.17
CA TRP A 239 -1.46 -5.57 -5.34
C TRP A 239 -0.74 -6.58 -4.45
N THR A 240 0.56 -6.37 -4.23
CA THR A 240 1.38 -7.08 -3.24
C THR A 240 1.57 -6.24 -1.96
N ILE A 241 2.25 -6.78 -0.96
CA ILE A 241 2.59 -6.02 0.26
C ILE A 241 3.57 -4.88 -0.05
N GLU A 242 4.45 -5.05 -1.04
CA GLU A 242 5.38 -4.02 -1.52
C GLU A 242 4.62 -2.84 -2.16
N ASN A 243 3.51 -3.08 -2.89
CA ASN A 243 2.65 -2.00 -3.37
C ASN A 243 2.05 -1.20 -2.21
N VAL A 244 1.57 -1.90 -1.17
CA VAL A 244 1.00 -1.27 0.03
C VAL A 244 2.07 -0.46 0.78
N ILE A 245 3.31 -0.93 0.84
CA ILE A 245 4.42 -0.23 1.49
C ILE A 245 4.87 1.00 0.67
N ARG A 246 4.94 0.94 -0.66
CA ARG A 246 5.25 2.12 -1.50
C ARG A 246 4.16 3.18 -1.40
N ALA A 247 2.90 2.79 -1.47
CA ALA A 247 1.75 3.68 -1.26
C ALA A 247 1.80 4.32 0.15
N HIS A 248 2.01 3.53 1.20
CA HIS A 248 2.14 4.03 2.57
C HIS A 248 3.38 4.94 2.72
N TYR A 249 4.49 4.68 2.02
CA TYR A 249 5.66 5.56 2.04
C TYR A 249 5.34 6.93 1.45
N TYR A 250 4.78 6.99 0.24
CA TYR A 250 4.39 8.26 -0.40
C TYR A 250 3.41 9.04 0.49
N LEU A 251 2.43 8.34 1.10
CA LEU A 251 1.50 8.93 2.06
C LEU A 251 2.20 9.57 3.28
N MET A 252 3.15 8.86 3.90
CA MET A 252 3.84 9.38 5.08
C MET A 252 4.79 10.52 4.73
N PHE A 253 5.61 10.39 3.68
CA PHE A 253 6.71 11.31 3.39
C PHE A 253 6.30 12.55 2.58
N ASN A 254 5.32 12.46 1.67
CA ASN A 254 4.91 13.61 0.86
C ASN A 254 3.63 14.29 1.37
N VAL A 255 2.73 13.55 2.05
CA VAL A 255 1.42 14.09 2.49
C VAL A 255 1.45 14.52 3.95
N LEU A 256 1.99 13.69 4.85
CA LEU A 256 1.90 13.90 6.29
C LEU A 256 3.13 14.58 6.89
N LEU A 257 4.35 14.08 6.64
CA LEU A 257 5.59 14.62 7.22
C LEU A 257 5.89 16.10 6.85
N PRO A 258 5.50 16.63 5.67
CA PRO A 258 5.68 18.04 5.36
C PRO A 258 4.74 18.97 6.16
N MET A 259 3.74 18.43 6.87
CA MET A 259 2.91 19.21 7.79
C MET A 259 3.68 19.42 9.12
N PRO A 260 4.03 20.65 9.55
CA PRO A 260 4.82 20.85 10.77
C PRO A 260 4.19 20.23 12.02
N ALA A 261 2.86 20.32 12.14
CA ALA A 261 2.09 19.74 13.24
C ALA A 261 2.18 18.20 13.33
N VAL A 262 2.47 17.48 12.23
CA VAL A 262 2.69 16.03 12.27
C VAL A 262 4.02 15.69 12.93
N GLN A 263 5.05 16.54 12.74
CA GLN A 263 6.35 16.33 13.37
C GLN A 263 6.32 16.72 14.87
N THR A 264 5.69 17.85 15.22
CA THR A 264 5.66 18.36 16.61
C THR A 264 4.62 17.65 17.49
N LYS A 265 3.43 17.36 16.96
CA LYS A 265 2.31 16.77 17.73
C LYS A 265 2.07 15.28 17.44
N GLY A 266 2.64 14.74 16.36
CA GLY A 266 2.33 13.39 15.88
C GLY A 266 0.97 13.29 15.17
N ILE A 267 0.52 12.05 14.93
CA ILE A 267 -0.79 11.74 14.34
C ILE A 267 -1.70 10.99 15.29
N VAL A 268 -3.00 11.05 15.01
CA VAL A 268 -3.99 10.09 15.48
C VAL A 268 -4.16 9.03 14.40
N ALA A 269 -3.92 7.77 14.73
CA ALA A 269 -4.26 6.66 13.84
C ALA A 269 -5.59 6.02 14.26
N ILE A 270 -6.40 5.63 13.29
CA ILE A 270 -7.67 4.93 13.50
C ILE A 270 -7.66 3.70 12.62
N TYR A 271 -7.83 2.53 13.23
CA TYR A 271 -8.16 1.29 12.55
C TYR A 271 -9.68 1.09 12.70
N TYR A 272 -10.41 1.07 11.58
CA TYR A 272 -11.86 1.03 11.58
C TYR A 272 -12.41 -0.20 10.87
N GLU A 273 -13.22 -0.97 11.59
CA GLU A 273 -13.94 -2.13 11.08
C GLU A 273 -15.26 -1.70 10.41
N SER A 274 -15.17 -1.15 9.20
CA SER A 274 -16.34 -1.02 8.30
C SER A 274 -16.53 -2.34 7.57
N VAL A 275 -17.77 -2.86 7.53
CA VAL A 275 -18.09 -4.23 7.12
C VAL A 275 -19.41 -4.25 6.36
N SER A 276 -19.38 -4.60 5.07
CA SER A 276 -20.52 -5.25 4.42
C SER A 276 -20.64 -6.68 4.95
N LYS A 277 -21.86 -7.18 5.18
CA LYS A 277 -22.10 -8.48 5.87
C LYS A 277 -21.32 -9.68 5.30
N ASP A 278 -21.01 -9.66 4.01
CA ASP A 278 -20.30 -10.73 3.28
C ASP A 278 -18.77 -10.53 3.20
N ALA A 279 -18.23 -9.47 3.81
CA ALA A 279 -16.79 -9.24 3.87
C ALA A 279 -16.10 -10.31 4.72
N ARG A 280 -14.88 -10.70 4.32
CA ARG A 280 -14.03 -11.65 5.05
C ARG A 280 -12.67 -11.02 5.27
N PHE A 281 -12.23 -10.95 6.52
CA PHE A 281 -10.87 -10.55 6.84
C PHE A 281 -9.88 -11.55 6.22
N ILE A 282 -8.85 -11.06 5.56
CA ILE A 282 -7.78 -11.91 5.00
C ILE A 282 -6.58 -11.74 5.94
N MET A 283 -6.13 -12.84 6.55
CA MET A 283 -5.00 -12.78 7.46
C MET A 283 -3.71 -12.43 6.72
N PRO A 284 -2.95 -11.42 7.19
CA PRO A 284 -1.56 -11.25 6.81
C PRO A 284 -0.73 -12.47 7.22
N THR A 285 0.26 -12.84 6.41
CA THR A 285 1.19 -13.93 6.75
C THR A 285 2.14 -13.50 7.88
N PRO A 286 2.80 -14.44 8.59
CA PRO A 286 3.87 -14.10 9.55
C PRO A 286 4.98 -13.25 8.93
N ASN A 287 5.30 -13.44 7.65
CA ASN A 287 6.29 -12.63 6.94
C ASN A 287 5.78 -11.19 6.75
N ASP A 288 4.49 -11.01 6.44
CA ASP A 288 3.88 -9.69 6.27
C ASP A 288 4.02 -8.84 7.55
N PHE A 289 3.81 -9.45 8.73
CA PHE A 289 4.01 -8.77 10.01
C PHE A 289 5.47 -8.38 10.24
N VAL A 290 6.44 -9.21 9.83
CA VAL A 290 7.87 -8.91 9.91
C VAL A 290 8.22 -7.74 8.98
N THR A 291 7.80 -7.81 7.71
CA THR A 291 8.02 -6.76 6.70
C THR A 291 7.39 -5.43 7.13
N MET A 292 6.12 -5.44 7.56
CA MET A 292 5.45 -4.25 8.09
C MET A 292 6.14 -3.70 9.34
N LYS A 293 6.64 -4.55 10.26
CA LYS A 293 7.36 -4.09 11.46
C LYS A 293 8.69 -3.43 11.08
N ALA A 294 9.46 -4.04 10.18
CA ALA A 294 10.71 -3.50 9.68
C ALA A 294 10.51 -2.14 8.99
N TYR A 295 9.51 -2.05 8.09
CA TYR A 295 9.14 -0.82 7.41
C TYR A 295 8.65 0.27 8.38
N ARG A 296 7.66 -0.01 9.25
CA ARG A 296 7.09 0.99 10.18
C ARG A 296 8.14 1.63 11.09
N ASN A 297 9.14 0.86 11.53
CA ASN A 297 10.23 1.37 12.36
C ASN A 297 11.08 2.46 11.69
N THR A 298 11.00 2.63 10.36
CA THR A 298 11.75 3.66 9.61
C THR A 298 11.02 5.00 9.46
N ILE A 299 9.74 5.05 9.82
CA ILE A 299 8.88 6.22 9.59
C ILE A 299 9.02 7.18 10.79
N PRO A 300 9.51 8.43 10.60
CA PRO A 300 9.72 9.38 11.69
C PRO A 300 8.41 10.08 12.11
N ILE A 301 7.40 9.30 12.48
CA ILE A 301 6.10 9.82 12.95
C ILE A 301 5.75 9.22 14.31
N ARG A 302 5.42 10.10 15.26
CA ARG A 302 4.86 9.69 16.56
C ARG A 302 3.35 9.43 16.42
N TYR A 303 2.94 8.22 16.80
CA TYR A 303 1.54 7.83 16.91
C TYR A 303 1.04 8.24 18.30
N SER A 304 0.56 9.48 18.41
CA SER A 304 0.16 10.10 19.68
C SER A 304 -1.18 9.57 20.21
N ALA A 305 -1.97 8.95 19.33
CA ALA A 305 -3.10 8.09 19.68
C ALA A 305 -3.30 6.99 18.63
N LEU A 306 -3.81 5.83 19.05
CA LEU A 306 -4.27 4.76 18.16
C LEU A 306 -5.64 4.24 18.62
N HIS A 307 -6.68 4.45 17.80
CA HIS A 307 -8.03 3.99 18.08
C HIS A 307 -8.33 2.74 17.25
N LEU A 308 -8.73 1.67 17.92
CA LEU A 308 -9.14 0.41 17.30
C LEU A 308 -10.67 0.32 17.43
N CYS A 309 -11.39 0.74 16.39
CA CYS A 309 -12.85 0.75 16.33
C CYS A 309 -13.36 -0.53 15.69
N LEU A 310 -14.00 -1.36 16.50
CA LEU A 310 -14.30 -2.76 16.23
C LEU A 310 -15.80 -3.02 16.39
N LYS A 311 -16.30 -4.05 15.71
CA LYS A 311 -17.66 -4.54 15.91
C LYS A 311 -17.75 -5.40 17.18
N ASN A 312 -18.97 -5.56 17.71
CA ASN A 312 -19.23 -6.47 18.81
C ASN A 312 -19.11 -7.96 18.41
N GLU A 313 -19.10 -8.86 19.40
CA GLU A 313 -18.94 -10.33 19.28
C GLU A 313 -19.80 -11.03 18.20
N LYS A 314 -20.92 -10.41 17.80
CA LYS A 314 -21.91 -10.96 16.85
C LYS A 314 -21.79 -10.40 15.44
N GLN A 315 -21.03 -9.32 15.26
CA GLN A 315 -20.91 -8.56 14.01
C GLN A 315 -19.47 -8.45 13.49
N GLY A 316 -18.47 -8.80 14.30
CA GLY A 316 -17.06 -8.68 13.93
C GLY A 316 -16.52 -9.78 13.03
N LEU A 317 -15.54 -9.41 12.20
CA LEU A 317 -14.90 -10.32 11.25
C LEU A 317 -14.13 -11.45 11.96
N PRO A 318 -14.24 -12.72 11.50
CA PRO A 318 -13.43 -13.81 12.01
C PRO A 318 -11.92 -13.54 11.88
N LEU A 319 -11.13 -14.08 12.83
CA LEU A 319 -9.66 -13.95 12.91
C LEU A 319 -9.11 -12.53 13.13
N GLN A 320 -9.96 -11.49 13.11
CA GLN A 320 -9.51 -10.12 13.27
C GLN A 320 -8.89 -9.85 14.65
N ASN A 321 -9.41 -10.44 15.73
CA ASN A 321 -8.80 -10.32 17.05
C ASN A 321 -7.40 -10.96 17.09
N SER A 322 -7.20 -12.11 16.43
CA SER A 322 -5.89 -12.78 16.33
C SER A 322 -4.87 -11.93 15.55
N PHE A 323 -5.33 -11.24 14.49
CA PHE A 323 -4.54 -10.19 13.81
C PHE A 323 -4.21 -9.03 14.76
N LEU A 324 -5.19 -8.50 15.49
CA LEU A 324 -5.00 -7.35 16.40
C LEU A 324 -4.05 -7.69 17.55
N GLU A 325 -4.17 -8.88 18.15
CA GLU A 325 -3.26 -9.35 19.20
C GLU A 325 -1.80 -9.38 18.70
N THR A 326 -1.60 -9.89 17.48
CA THR A 326 -0.29 -9.96 16.81
C THR A 326 0.23 -8.56 16.46
N MET A 327 -0.64 -7.68 15.95
CA MET A 327 -0.32 -6.27 15.66
C MET A 327 0.10 -5.54 16.94
N LEU A 328 -0.69 -5.63 18.02
CA LEU A 328 -0.42 -4.99 19.31
C LEU A 328 0.91 -5.46 19.90
N LYS A 329 1.21 -6.76 19.88
CA LYS A 329 2.52 -7.29 20.31
C LYS A 329 3.67 -6.61 19.55
N SER A 330 3.50 -6.34 18.25
CA SER A 330 4.50 -5.67 17.40
C SER A 330 4.64 -4.15 17.59
N LEU A 331 3.71 -3.48 18.29
CA LEU A 331 3.76 -2.02 18.49
C LEU A 331 4.85 -1.59 19.49
N PRO A 332 5.56 -0.47 19.24
CA PRO A 332 6.42 0.18 20.21
C PRO A 332 5.68 0.54 21.50
N ARG A 333 6.38 0.53 22.65
CA ARG A 333 5.81 0.83 23.97
C ARG A 333 5.06 2.16 24.00
N TYR A 334 5.64 3.21 23.40
CA TYR A 334 5.05 4.55 23.28
C TYR A 334 3.63 4.53 22.66
N THR A 335 3.46 3.83 21.53
CA THR A 335 2.19 3.72 20.81
C THR A 335 1.21 2.79 21.54
N LYS A 336 1.72 1.68 22.09
CA LYS A 336 0.92 0.65 22.77
C LYS A 336 0.12 1.23 23.94
N VAL A 337 0.73 2.07 24.78
CA VAL A 337 0.04 2.70 25.93
C VAL A 337 -0.93 3.82 25.51
N ARG A 338 -0.72 4.39 24.31
CA ARG A 338 -1.59 5.35 23.62
C ARG A 338 -2.64 4.69 22.72
N THR A 339 -2.81 3.36 22.82
CA THR A 339 -3.84 2.61 22.09
C THR A 339 -5.11 2.48 22.92
N ARG A 340 -6.29 2.58 22.28
CA ARG A 340 -7.60 2.33 22.89
C ARG A 340 -8.45 1.43 21.97
N LEU A 341 -9.11 0.44 22.58
CA LEU A 341 -10.10 -0.42 21.94
C LEU A 341 -11.48 0.20 22.11
N HIS A 342 -12.30 0.13 21.08
CA HIS A 342 -13.71 0.52 21.08
C HIS A 342 -14.50 -0.62 20.42
N TYR A 343 -15.49 -1.17 21.12
CA TYR A 343 -16.36 -2.23 20.60
C TYR A 343 -17.79 -1.72 20.57
N GLY A 344 -18.44 -1.79 19.41
CA GLY A 344 -19.82 -1.33 19.25
C GLY A 344 -20.35 -1.42 17.82
N ASN A 345 -21.54 -0.86 17.59
CA ASN A 345 -21.98 -0.46 16.25
C ASN A 345 -21.26 0.83 15.79
N ASP A 346 -21.56 1.30 14.59
CA ASP A 346 -20.91 2.48 13.99
C ASP A 346 -21.23 3.76 14.78
N THR A 347 -22.51 4.01 15.09
CA THR A 347 -22.94 5.07 16.01
C THR A 347 -22.17 5.09 17.35
N GLU A 348 -21.97 3.92 17.96
CA GLU A 348 -21.23 3.77 19.23
C GLU A 348 -19.73 4.03 19.09
N ASN A 349 -19.12 3.56 18.00
CA ASN A 349 -17.71 3.83 17.69
C ASN A 349 -17.47 5.31 17.37
N LEU A 350 -18.34 5.95 16.58
CA LEU A 350 -18.26 7.40 16.27
C LEU A 350 -18.49 8.26 17.52
N LYS A 351 -19.46 7.91 18.37
CA LYS A 351 -19.64 8.55 19.70
C LYS A 351 -18.40 8.38 20.57
N SER A 352 -17.77 7.21 20.56
CA SER A 352 -16.53 6.95 21.28
C SER A 352 -15.38 7.82 20.76
N LEU A 353 -15.17 7.90 19.44
CA LEU A 353 -14.15 8.77 18.82
C LEU A 353 -14.36 10.25 19.20
N ARG A 354 -15.62 10.73 19.22
CA ARG A 354 -15.95 12.11 19.63
C ARG A 354 -15.51 12.43 21.08
N THR A 355 -15.45 11.47 22.01
CA THR A 355 -14.95 11.74 23.38
C THR A 355 -13.43 11.97 23.48
N TYR A 356 -12.67 11.51 22.48
CA TYR A 356 -11.24 11.80 22.34
C TYR A 356 -10.96 13.04 21.48
N GLY A 357 -12.00 13.78 21.07
CA GLY A 357 -11.88 15.01 20.29
C GLY A 357 -11.70 14.79 18.79
N ILE A 358 -12.06 13.61 18.28
CA ILE A 358 -12.03 13.27 16.85
C ILE A 358 -13.40 13.62 16.24
N PRO A 359 -13.49 14.48 15.22
CA PRO A 359 -14.77 14.87 14.63
C PRO A 359 -15.37 13.73 13.78
N PRO A 360 -16.59 13.25 14.07
CA PRO A 360 -17.24 12.24 13.23
C PRO A 360 -17.77 12.83 11.91
N ASP A 361 -18.07 14.13 11.90
CA ASP A 361 -18.80 14.81 10.82
C ASP A 361 -17.99 14.84 9.50
N SER A 362 -16.67 14.64 9.56
CA SER A 362 -15.74 14.43 8.42
C SER A 362 -15.06 13.05 8.37
N PHE A 363 -15.41 12.12 9.27
CA PHE A 363 -14.88 10.76 9.29
C PHE A 363 -15.40 9.95 8.07
N PRO A 364 -14.59 9.09 7.41
CA PRO A 364 -14.97 8.43 6.14
C PRO A 364 -16.10 7.38 6.22
N VAL A 365 -16.82 7.28 7.34
CA VAL A 365 -17.96 6.38 7.58
C VAL A 365 -19.09 7.16 8.28
N ASP A 366 -20.35 6.89 7.92
CA ASP A 366 -21.55 7.47 8.56
C ASP A 366 -22.06 6.65 9.77
N GLU A 367 -23.11 7.11 10.48
CA GLU A 367 -23.65 6.43 11.68
C GLU A 367 -24.27 5.06 11.36
N GLU A 368 -24.62 4.82 10.10
CA GLU A 368 -25.10 3.55 9.54
C GLU A 368 -23.97 2.59 9.11
N GLY A 369 -22.70 3.01 9.17
CA GLY A 369 -21.53 2.19 8.85
C GLY A 369 -21.12 2.14 7.38
N LYS A 370 -21.76 2.96 6.53
CA LYS A 370 -21.50 3.06 5.09
C LYS A 370 -20.36 4.04 4.83
N ILE A 371 -19.53 3.69 3.85
CA ILE A 371 -18.33 4.46 3.48
C ILE A 371 -18.73 5.69 2.65
N ARG A 372 -18.26 6.86 3.07
CA ARG A 372 -18.49 8.14 2.40
C ARG A 372 -17.52 8.34 1.24
N SER A 373 -17.82 7.66 0.13
CA SER A 373 -16.99 7.59 -1.09
C SER A 373 -16.71 8.95 -1.76
N ASP A 374 -17.55 9.94 -1.48
CA ASP A 374 -17.43 11.33 -1.91
C ASP A 374 -16.25 12.07 -1.25
N ILE A 375 -15.89 11.72 -0.01
CA ILE A 375 -14.74 12.31 0.71
C ILE A 375 -13.50 11.42 0.76
N LEU A 376 -13.66 10.11 0.54
CA LEU A 376 -12.63 9.09 0.78
C LEU A 376 -11.26 9.38 0.12
N ASN A 377 -11.25 9.90 -1.11
CA ASN A 377 -10.02 10.21 -1.87
C ASN A 377 -9.76 11.73 -2.03
N VAL A 378 -10.54 12.58 -1.36
CA VAL A 378 -10.43 14.06 -1.51
C VAL A 378 -9.10 14.58 -0.99
N TRP A 379 -8.50 13.95 0.02
CA TRP A 379 -7.16 14.30 0.51
C TRP A 379 -6.10 14.12 -0.58
N PHE A 380 -6.16 13.01 -1.33
CA PHE A 380 -5.20 12.69 -2.39
C PHE A 380 -5.34 13.65 -3.57
N ILE A 381 -6.58 13.89 -4.02
CA ILE A 381 -6.88 14.84 -5.10
C ILE A 381 -6.38 16.25 -4.73
N LYS A 382 -6.61 16.70 -3.48
CA LYS A 382 -6.11 18.00 -2.98
C LYS A 382 -4.59 18.08 -2.89
N HIS A 383 -3.90 16.99 -2.55
CA HIS A 383 -2.43 16.95 -2.50
C HIS A 383 -1.82 16.96 -3.91
N TYR A 384 -2.26 16.05 -4.77
CA TYR A 384 -1.81 15.93 -6.16
C TYR A 384 -2.05 17.21 -6.99
N SER A 385 -3.16 17.91 -6.74
CA SER A 385 -3.44 19.21 -7.39
C SER A 385 -2.51 20.33 -6.91
N LYS A 386 -1.88 20.21 -5.74
CA LYS A 386 -0.85 21.15 -5.28
C LYS A 386 0.51 20.82 -5.88
N GLU A 387 0.92 19.56 -5.90
CA GLU A 387 2.15 19.13 -6.61
C GLU A 387 2.12 19.60 -8.07
N GLY A 388 1.03 19.32 -8.81
CA GLY A 388 0.88 19.75 -10.20
C GLY A 388 0.84 21.27 -10.43
N ASN A 389 0.51 22.07 -9.41
CA ASN A 389 0.57 23.53 -9.48
C ASN A 389 1.94 24.08 -9.07
N ASN A 390 2.62 23.46 -8.11
CA ASN A 390 3.99 23.82 -7.72
C ASN A 390 4.96 23.57 -8.88
N ASN A 391 4.90 22.38 -9.50
CA ASN A 391 5.76 22.04 -10.63
C ASN A 391 5.55 23.01 -11.81
N ARG A 392 4.30 23.45 -12.06
CA ARG A 392 4.02 24.50 -13.05
C ARG A 392 4.56 25.86 -12.65
N GLY A 393 4.46 26.24 -11.37
CA GLY A 393 5.06 27.47 -10.87
C GLY A 393 6.60 27.47 -10.99
N GLU A 394 7.24 26.31 -10.83
CA GLU A 394 8.68 26.13 -11.03
C GLU A 394 9.07 26.09 -12.51
N GLU A 395 8.27 25.46 -13.38
CA GLU A 395 8.42 25.54 -14.85
C GLU A 395 8.23 26.97 -15.36
N GLU A 396 7.19 27.68 -14.91
CA GLU A 396 6.93 29.09 -15.25
C GLU A 396 8.00 30.03 -14.67
N ALA A 397 8.52 29.76 -13.46
CA ALA A 397 9.63 30.55 -12.91
C ALA A 397 10.94 30.34 -13.66
N ASN A 398 11.29 29.08 -14.02
CA ASN A 398 12.48 28.78 -14.80
C ASN A 398 12.39 29.34 -16.24
N ASN A 399 11.22 29.24 -16.89
CA ASN A 399 10.99 29.85 -18.21
C ASN A 399 11.05 31.40 -18.17
N ASN A 400 10.79 32.03 -17.01
CA ASN A 400 10.93 33.47 -16.83
C ASN A 400 12.33 33.91 -16.37
N MET A 401 13.33 33.02 -16.22
CA MET A 401 14.70 33.41 -15.88
C MET A 401 15.55 33.88 -17.09
N ASP A 402 15.10 33.61 -18.32
CA ASP A 402 15.80 34.00 -19.55
C ASP A 402 15.45 35.41 -20.08
N ASP A 403 14.50 36.14 -19.46
CA ASP A 403 14.09 37.49 -19.88
C ASP A 403 14.30 38.53 -18.74
N GLN A 404 15.37 39.33 -18.84
CA GLN A 404 15.84 40.22 -17.76
C GLN A 404 15.36 41.67 -17.89
N SER A 405 14.78 42.26 -16.83
CA SER A 405 15.13 43.63 -16.36
C SER A 405 14.33 44.11 -15.11
N PHE A 406 14.98 44.98 -14.30
CA PHE A 406 14.48 46.14 -13.50
C PHE A 406 12.99 46.17 -13.05
N GLU A 407 12.57 46.46 -11.81
CA GLU A 407 13.12 47.24 -10.64
C GLU A 407 12.69 46.56 -9.30
N LEU A 408 13.46 46.50 -8.20
CA LEU A 408 13.85 47.55 -7.24
C LEU A 408 12.67 48.15 -6.42
N PHE A 409 12.43 47.69 -5.17
CA PHE A 409 11.94 48.52 -4.03
C PHE A 409 12.06 47.83 -2.65
N SER A 410 12.24 48.66 -1.62
CA SER A 410 12.46 48.53 -0.15
C SER A 410 11.77 47.39 0.65
N ARG A 411 12.21 46.93 1.84
CA ARG A 411 12.65 47.62 3.11
C ARG A 411 11.53 48.43 3.80
N ASP A 412 11.33 48.44 5.13
CA ASP A 412 12.04 47.89 6.31
C ASP A 412 11.01 47.52 7.46
N ASP A 413 11.50 47.31 8.70
CA ASP A 413 10.83 47.36 10.03
C ASP A 413 10.13 46.12 10.63
N HIS A 414 9.98 46.02 11.97
CA HIS A 414 10.98 45.69 13.03
C HIS A 414 10.26 45.39 14.39
N ASP A 415 10.93 44.62 15.26
CA ASP A 415 10.91 44.53 16.76
C ASP A 415 9.62 44.58 17.62
N PHE A 416 9.54 43.62 18.57
CA PHE A 416 9.38 43.93 20.00
C PHE A 416 10.07 42.88 20.92
N LEU A 417 10.21 43.17 22.22
CA LEU A 417 11.34 42.74 23.07
C LEU A 417 11.10 41.60 24.12
N MET A 418 12.21 41.20 24.77
CA MET A 418 12.32 40.34 25.98
C MET A 418 11.69 41.01 27.23
N GLU A 419 11.38 40.32 28.35
CA GLU A 419 12.21 39.86 29.51
C GLU A 419 11.22 39.15 30.51
N GLU A 420 11.49 38.37 31.57
CA GLU A 420 12.59 37.60 32.23
C GLU A 420 11.85 36.58 33.22
N THR A 421 12.36 35.77 34.18
CA THR A 421 13.67 35.50 34.84
C THR A 421 13.71 34.09 35.52
N MET A 422 14.93 33.62 35.88
CA MET A 422 15.34 32.76 37.03
C MET A 422 14.58 31.48 37.53
N GLN A 423 15.27 30.33 37.32
CA GLN A 423 15.94 29.50 38.37
C GLN A 423 15.25 28.26 39.02
N PHE A 424 16.09 27.35 39.56
CA PHE A 424 15.88 25.96 40.03
C PHE A 424 15.55 24.94 38.90
N GLY A 425 16.25 23.82 38.69
CA GLY A 425 17.55 23.37 39.23
C GLY A 425 17.49 22.17 40.18
N PHE A 426 17.73 20.96 39.65
CA PHE A 426 18.32 19.77 40.31
C PHE A 426 18.76 18.74 39.23
N ALA A 427 19.51 17.71 39.60
CA ALA A 427 20.15 16.73 38.72
C ALA A 427 19.70 15.28 39.00
N ASP A 428 20.39 14.29 38.40
CA ASP A 428 20.46 12.87 38.79
C ASP A 428 19.19 12.01 38.49
N ASP A 429 19.24 10.71 38.10
CA ASP A 429 20.35 9.83 37.66
C ASP A 429 19.85 8.67 36.73
N MET A 430 20.75 7.74 36.36
CA MET A 430 20.70 6.60 35.42
C MET A 430 19.43 5.75 35.27
N GLY A 431 19.36 5.05 34.12
CA GLY A 431 18.41 3.96 33.84
C GLY A 431 18.75 3.09 32.60
N THR A 432 20.00 2.63 32.45
CA THR A 432 20.46 1.89 31.26
C THR A 432 20.46 0.36 31.42
N ASP A 433 19.64 -0.38 30.66
CA ASP A 433 20.02 -1.71 30.13
C ASP A 433 19.08 -2.18 29.00
N GLU A 434 19.53 -2.13 27.74
CA GLU A 434 19.09 -3.05 26.66
C GLU A 434 20.28 -3.30 25.73
N ARG A 435 20.60 -4.58 25.50
CA ARG A 435 21.77 -5.00 24.70
C ARG A 435 21.38 -5.16 23.22
N PRO A 436 22.19 -4.68 22.27
CA PRO A 436 21.88 -4.80 20.85
C PRO A 436 21.92 -6.28 20.41
N ILE A 437 20.81 -6.77 19.86
CA ILE A 437 20.75 -8.07 19.21
C ILE A 437 21.48 -7.96 17.86
N ALA A 438 22.50 -8.80 17.66
CA ALA A 438 23.22 -8.86 16.39
C ALA A 438 22.34 -9.45 15.28
N PHE A 439 22.29 -8.77 14.13
CA PHE A 439 21.72 -9.30 12.90
C PHE A 439 22.84 -9.89 12.03
N PRO A 440 22.60 -10.99 11.30
CA PRO A 440 23.59 -11.54 10.37
C PRO A 440 23.85 -10.56 9.23
N LEU A 441 25.11 -10.43 8.82
CA LEU A 441 25.45 -9.76 7.57
C LEU A 441 24.93 -10.62 6.41
N ILE A 442 24.25 -9.97 5.46
CA ILE A 442 23.99 -10.54 4.13
C ILE A 442 24.98 -9.84 3.20
N GLU A 443 25.92 -10.59 2.64
CA GLU A 443 26.87 -10.08 1.66
C GLU A 443 26.15 -9.79 0.34
N VAL A 444 26.40 -8.61 -0.23
CA VAL A 444 25.86 -8.21 -1.53
C VAL A 444 26.85 -8.68 -2.60
N PRO A 445 26.42 -9.41 -3.65
CA PRO A 445 27.32 -9.84 -4.72
C PRO A 445 27.97 -8.64 -5.43
N ALA A 446 29.29 -8.71 -5.63
CA ALA A 446 30.00 -7.71 -6.43
C ALA A 446 29.60 -7.81 -7.92
N PRO A 447 29.55 -6.70 -8.67
CA PRO A 447 29.35 -6.73 -10.12
C PRO A 447 30.54 -7.42 -10.82
N ALA A 448 30.26 -8.10 -11.93
CA ALA A 448 31.29 -8.76 -12.72
C ALA A 448 32.22 -7.74 -13.43
N ASP A 449 33.52 -7.99 -13.39
CA ASP A 449 34.55 -7.07 -13.87
C ASP A 449 34.72 -7.08 -15.40
N SER A 450 35.16 -5.94 -15.94
CA SER A 450 35.34 -5.69 -17.38
C SER A 450 36.61 -6.35 -17.93
N GLY A 451 36.49 -7.59 -18.38
CA GLY A 451 37.60 -8.33 -19.01
C GLY A 451 37.97 -7.85 -20.42
N THR A 452 38.97 -6.97 -20.53
CA THR A 452 39.61 -6.64 -21.82
C THR A 452 40.41 -7.82 -22.37
N GLY A 453 40.15 -8.26 -23.61
CA GLY A 453 40.88 -9.37 -24.24
C GLY A 453 40.97 -9.23 -25.76
N THR A 454 42.18 -8.93 -26.26
CA THR A 454 42.48 -8.74 -27.69
C THR A 454 42.71 -10.06 -28.43
N TYR A 455 42.13 -10.22 -29.62
CA TYR A 455 42.67 -11.06 -30.70
C TYR A 455 42.46 -10.37 -32.06
N SER A 456 43.28 -10.74 -33.05
CA SER A 456 43.60 -9.87 -34.19
C SER A 456 43.24 -10.44 -35.57
N ASN A 457 43.04 -9.49 -36.51
CA ASN A 457 43.37 -9.54 -37.93
C ASN A 457 42.53 -10.33 -38.97
N ASP A 458 42.42 -9.65 -40.13
CA ASP A 458 42.33 -10.11 -41.53
C ASP A 458 41.15 -11.03 -41.95
N ASN A 459 40.27 -10.60 -42.86
CA ASN A 459 40.65 -10.32 -44.25
C ASN A 459 39.76 -9.29 -45.00
N ASN A 460 40.41 -8.20 -45.43
CA ASN A 460 40.47 -7.63 -46.79
C ASN A 460 39.40 -7.89 -47.89
N ASN A 461 39.28 -6.85 -48.75
CA ASN A 461 38.80 -6.84 -50.15
C ASN A 461 37.26 -6.94 -50.41
N ASN A 462 36.64 -6.20 -51.32
CA ASN A 462 37.10 -5.04 -52.12
C ASN A 462 35.92 -4.20 -52.69
N GLU A 463 36.21 -2.96 -53.11
CA GLU A 463 35.84 -2.26 -54.39
C GLU A 463 34.68 -2.78 -55.29
N GLN A 464 33.91 -1.98 -56.06
CA GLN A 464 33.85 -0.51 -56.31
C GLN A 464 32.58 -0.13 -57.16
N VAL A 465 31.90 1.00 -56.82
CA VAL A 465 31.52 2.14 -57.71
C VAL A 465 30.41 2.02 -58.83
N VAL A 466 29.80 3.20 -59.12
CA VAL A 466 28.92 3.69 -60.24
C VAL A 466 27.42 3.27 -60.47
N ASN A 467 26.54 4.22 -60.09
CA ASN A 467 25.58 4.98 -60.93
C ASN A 467 24.23 4.43 -61.48
N ARG A 468 23.18 5.21 -61.15
CA ARG A 468 22.20 5.93 -62.03
C ARG A 468 20.76 5.40 -62.26
N SER A 469 19.84 6.36 -62.06
CA SER A 469 18.53 6.59 -62.72
C SER A 469 17.30 5.79 -62.27
N ALA A 470 16.24 6.55 -61.94
CA ALA A 470 14.85 6.08 -61.85
C ALA A 470 14.17 6.10 -63.25
N PRO A 471 13.00 5.46 -63.45
CA PRO A 471 11.72 6.03 -62.98
C PRO A 471 10.74 4.98 -62.40
N ALA A 472 9.52 5.42 -62.08
CA ALA A 472 8.39 4.61 -61.58
C ALA A 472 7.12 4.88 -62.41
N PRO A 473 5.95 4.24 -62.16
CA PRO A 473 5.69 2.92 -61.56
C PRO A 473 4.99 1.98 -62.60
N PRO A 474 4.48 0.81 -62.16
CA PRO A 474 3.02 0.68 -62.20
C PRO A 474 2.41 0.07 -60.93
N VAL A 475 1.10 0.25 -60.76
CA VAL A 475 0.28 -0.36 -59.70
C VAL A 475 -0.26 -1.70 -60.20
N ASP A 476 -0.19 -2.75 -59.37
CA ASP A 476 -1.15 -3.85 -59.48
C ASP A 476 -1.37 -4.56 -58.12
N ASN A 477 -2.53 -5.20 -57.97
CA ASN A 477 -2.96 -5.76 -56.68
C ASN A 477 -2.73 -7.27 -56.60
N ASN A 478 -2.06 -7.76 -55.54
CA ASN A 478 -2.50 -9.00 -54.90
C ASN A 478 -2.03 -9.14 -53.44
N SER A 479 -2.72 -10.00 -52.69
CA SER A 479 -2.62 -10.09 -51.24
C SER A 479 -1.53 -11.03 -50.73
N ASN A 480 -1.21 -10.86 -49.44
CA ASN A 480 -0.51 -11.79 -48.54
C ASN A 480 0.98 -12.04 -48.81
N ASN A 481 1.81 -11.36 -48.03
CA ASN A 481 2.81 -12.06 -47.22
C ASN A 481 2.94 -11.39 -45.84
N ASN A 482 3.45 -12.11 -44.86
CA ASN A 482 3.75 -11.55 -43.54
C ASN A 482 4.94 -10.60 -43.66
N ASP A 483 4.80 -9.36 -43.22
CA ASP A 483 5.92 -8.44 -43.09
C ASP A 483 6.06 -8.00 -41.63
N ASN A 484 7.25 -8.17 -41.07
CA ASN A 484 7.56 -7.75 -39.70
C ASN A 484 7.88 -6.25 -39.72
N GLY A 485 6.83 -5.45 -39.95
CA GLY A 485 6.90 -4.00 -40.09
C GLY A 485 7.29 -3.28 -38.79
N ASN A 486 8.57 -3.33 -38.43
CA ASN A 486 9.17 -2.34 -37.54
C ASN A 486 9.03 -0.97 -38.20
N SER A 487 7.95 -0.27 -37.85
CA SER A 487 7.52 0.94 -38.52
C SER A 487 7.97 2.15 -37.69
N ASN A 488 8.77 3.02 -38.30
CA ASN A 488 8.94 4.40 -37.82
C ASN A 488 7.58 5.12 -37.97
N ARG A 489 6.69 4.90 -37.00
CA ARG A 489 5.45 5.65 -36.84
C ARG A 489 5.86 7.04 -36.36
N GLU A 490 5.54 8.09 -37.12
CA GLU A 490 5.98 9.45 -36.80
C GLU A 490 5.42 9.92 -35.44
N PRO A 491 6.25 10.55 -34.57
CA PRO A 491 5.77 11.18 -33.35
C PRO A 491 4.72 12.27 -33.62
N VAL A 492 3.61 12.23 -32.89
CA VAL A 492 2.51 13.18 -33.02
C VAL A 492 2.11 13.73 -31.66
N GLN A 493 1.87 15.05 -31.58
CA GLN A 493 1.33 15.63 -30.36
C GLN A 493 -0.16 15.25 -30.17
N PRO A 494 -0.56 14.83 -28.94
CA PRO A 494 -1.96 14.61 -28.60
C PRO A 494 -2.84 15.86 -28.73
N ALA A 495 -3.97 15.73 -29.42
CA ALA A 495 -5.06 16.71 -29.38
C ALA A 495 -6.16 16.22 -28.42
N GLU A 496 -6.98 17.12 -27.86
CA GLU A 496 -8.04 16.78 -26.90
C GLU A 496 -9.01 15.68 -27.38
N THR A 497 -9.19 15.56 -28.69
CA THR A 497 -10.05 14.56 -29.33
C THR A 497 -9.49 13.14 -29.35
N ASP A 498 -8.17 12.97 -29.17
CA ASP A 498 -7.49 11.70 -29.32
C ASP A 498 -7.67 10.77 -28.11
N ILE A 499 -7.62 9.46 -28.39
CA ILE A 499 -7.73 8.40 -27.40
C ILE A 499 -6.32 7.93 -27.03
N LEU A 500 -5.90 8.18 -25.80
CA LEU A 500 -4.55 7.87 -25.32
C LEU A 500 -4.53 6.49 -24.67
N LEU A 501 -3.96 5.53 -25.38
CA LEU A 501 -3.79 4.15 -24.93
C LEU A 501 -2.62 4.06 -23.94
N GLY A 502 -2.88 3.46 -22.77
CA GLY A 502 -1.88 3.28 -21.72
C GLY A 502 -2.52 2.97 -20.36
N ARG A 503 -1.76 3.22 -19.29
CA ARG A 503 -2.23 3.15 -17.89
C ARG A 503 -1.90 4.48 -17.19
N GLY A 504 -2.60 4.77 -16.09
CA GLY A 504 -2.35 5.97 -15.26
C GLY A 504 -3.47 7.02 -15.33
N VAL A 505 -3.55 7.83 -14.26
CA VAL A 505 -4.69 8.74 -14.00
C VAL A 505 -4.73 9.92 -14.99
N ARG A 506 -3.58 10.51 -15.36
CA ARG A 506 -3.51 11.59 -16.37
C ARG A 506 -4.13 11.16 -17.70
N LEU A 507 -3.82 9.94 -18.17
CA LEU A 507 -4.42 9.39 -19.39
C LEU A 507 -5.92 9.14 -19.21
N MET A 508 -6.36 8.61 -18.06
CA MET A 508 -7.79 8.42 -17.79
C MET A 508 -8.58 9.74 -17.81
N GLN A 509 -7.96 10.85 -17.41
CA GLN A 509 -8.56 12.19 -17.37
C GLN A 509 -8.49 12.95 -18.70
N HIS A 510 -7.77 12.44 -19.72
CA HIS A 510 -7.71 13.08 -21.04
C HIS A 510 -9.13 13.24 -21.65
N PRO A 511 -9.51 14.38 -22.25
CA PRO A 511 -10.88 14.62 -22.70
C PRO A 511 -11.39 13.55 -23.68
N GLY A 512 -10.57 13.11 -24.62
CA GLY A 512 -10.87 12.00 -25.54
C GLY A 512 -11.10 10.67 -24.81
N ASN A 513 -10.35 10.38 -23.73
CA ASN A 513 -10.53 9.17 -22.92
C ASN A 513 -11.73 9.22 -21.97
N ILE A 514 -12.24 10.42 -21.64
CA ILE A 514 -13.55 10.57 -20.99
C ILE A 514 -14.66 10.27 -22.00
N ARG A 515 -14.69 11.00 -23.12
CA ARG A 515 -15.70 10.83 -24.21
C ARG A 515 -15.72 9.41 -24.78
N PHE A 516 -14.57 8.74 -24.87
CA PHE A 516 -14.45 7.36 -25.32
C PHE A 516 -15.08 6.36 -24.35
N ARG A 517 -14.98 6.57 -23.03
CA ARG A 517 -15.63 5.69 -22.04
C ARG A 517 -17.15 5.81 -22.06
N GLU A 518 -17.67 7.00 -22.33
CA GLU A 518 -19.10 7.27 -22.61
C GLU A 518 -19.54 6.68 -23.96
N PHE A 519 -18.65 6.66 -24.96
CA PHE A 519 -18.93 6.03 -26.26
C PHE A 519 -19.05 4.51 -26.12
N LEU A 520 -18.13 3.86 -25.38
CA LEU A 520 -18.15 2.42 -25.12
C LEU A 520 -19.42 1.94 -24.40
N GLU A 521 -20.11 2.79 -23.64
CA GLU A 521 -21.37 2.43 -22.96
C GLU A 521 -22.44 1.95 -23.93
N ARG A 522 -22.51 2.60 -25.10
CA ARG A 522 -23.52 2.34 -26.14
C ARG A 522 -23.33 0.99 -26.83
N TYR A 523 -22.17 0.36 -26.65
CA TYR A 523 -21.78 -0.90 -27.29
C TYR A 523 -21.48 -2.04 -26.29
N GLN A 524 -21.44 -1.76 -24.97
CA GLN A 524 -21.17 -2.77 -23.94
C GLN A 524 -22.15 -3.93 -24.03
N ASP A 525 -23.43 -3.60 -24.22
CA ASP A 525 -24.54 -4.53 -24.31
C ASP A 525 -24.41 -5.50 -25.50
N ASP A 526 -24.01 -4.99 -26.67
CA ASP A 526 -23.79 -5.81 -27.86
C ASP A 526 -22.49 -6.61 -27.80
N TYR A 527 -21.44 -6.06 -27.20
CA TYR A 527 -20.21 -6.81 -26.89
C TYR A 527 -20.49 -7.96 -25.90
N ASP A 528 -21.42 -7.77 -24.96
CA ASP A 528 -21.81 -8.78 -23.99
C ASP A 528 -22.69 -9.87 -24.62
N ARG A 529 -23.70 -9.48 -25.42
CA ARG A 529 -24.51 -10.41 -26.23
C ARG A 529 -23.71 -11.17 -27.29
N ALA A 530 -22.63 -10.59 -27.83
CA ALA A 530 -21.83 -11.22 -28.88
C ALA A 530 -21.15 -12.52 -28.42
N GLN A 531 -21.25 -13.55 -29.26
CA GLN A 531 -20.50 -14.81 -29.12
C GLN A 531 -18.98 -14.55 -29.09
N ARG A 532 -18.20 -15.40 -28.41
CA ARG A 532 -16.75 -15.20 -28.18
C ARG A 532 -15.95 -14.92 -29.46
N ASN A 533 -16.30 -15.59 -30.57
CA ASN A 533 -15.69 -15.41 -31.89
C ASN A 533 -16.15 -14.14 -32.64
N LYS A 534 -17.28 -13.53 -32.24
CA LYS A 534 -17.85 -12.32 -32.87
C LYS A 534 -17.51 -11.03 -32.12
N ARG A 535 -17.03 -11.11 -30.87
CA ARG A 535 -16.64 -9.94 -30.04
C ARG A 535 -15.60 -9.03 -30.68
N ARG A 536 -14.64 -9.58 -31.46
CA ARG A 536 -13.67 -8.75 -32.21
C ARG A 536 -14.35 -7.87 -33.27
N LYS A 537 -15.45 -8.32 -33.89
CA LYS A 537 -16.22 -7.49 -34.83
C LYS A 537 -16.81 -6.25 -34.15
N VAL A 538 -17.29 -6.39 -32.91
CA VAL A 538 -17.80 -5.25 -32.12
C VAL A 538 -16.68 -4.28 -31.77
N SER A 539 -15.48 -4.76 -31.41
CA SER A 539 -14.30 -3.89 -31.28
C SER A 539 -13.99 -3.14 -32.58
N SER A 540 -13.96 -3.85 -33.70
CA SER A 540 -13.65 -3.30 -35.03
C SER A 540 -14.66 -2.24 -35.47
N GLU A 541 -15.95 -2.48 -35.23
CA GLU A 541 -17.03 -1.53 -35.49
C GLU A 541 -16.92 -0.27 -34.62
N VAL A 542 -16.47 -0.39 -33.36
CA VAL A 542 -16.19 0.74 -32.47
C VAL A 542 -14.98 1.55 -32.92
N VAL A 543 -13.85 0.91 -33.24
CA VAL A 543 -12.64 1.60 -33.75
C VAL A 543 -13.00 2.39 -35.01
N ARG A 544 -13.63 1.73 -36.00
CA ARG A 544 -14.06 2.35 -37.26
C ARG A 544 -15.06 3.50 -37.07
N ALA A 545 -15.95 3.41 -36.08
CA ALA A 545 -16.92 4.47 -35.77
C ALA A 545 -16.31 5.69 -35.05
N LEU A 546 -15.06 5.59 -34.57
CA LEU A 546 -14.29 6.67 -33.98
C LEU A 546 -13.29 7.25 -34.98
N THR A 547 -12.50 6.40 -35.67
CA THR A 547 -11.57 6.86 -36.73
C THR A 547 -12.30 7.51 -37.90
N GLY A 548 -13.49 7.01 -38.26
CA GLY A 548 -14.39 7.65 -39.23
C GLY A 548 -14.96 9.01 -38.80
N LYS A 549 -14.61 9.51 -37.62
CA LYS A 549 -14.91 10.87 -37.12
C LYS A 549 -13.63 11.70 -36.89
N GLY A 550 -12.47 11.23 -37.35
CA GLY A 550 -11.18 11.89 -37.15
C GLY A 550 -10.54 11.65 -35.78
N VAL A 551 -11.08 10.77 -34.94
CA VAL A 551 -10.47 10.42 -33.64
C VAL A 551 -9.30 9.45 -33.86
N ARG A 552 -8.09 9.81 -33.44
CA ARG A 552 -6.93 8.93 -33.47
C ARG A 552 -6.86 8.11 -32.17
N PHE A 553 -6.34 6.90 -32.27
CA PHE A 553 -5.82 6.16 -31.12
C PHE A 553 -4.31 6.37 -31.08
N LEU A 554 -3.78 6.87 -29.97
CA LEU A 554 -2.35 7.10 -29.78
C LEU A 554 -1.82 6.19 -28.69
N GLU A 555 -0.63 5.63 -28.86
CA GLU A 555 0.12 4.93 -27.81
C GLU A 555 1.57 5.43 -27.74
N ARG A 556 2.33 5.00 -26.74
CA ARG A 556 3.75 5.37 -26.64
C ARG A 556 4.64 4.31 -27.29
N ASN A 557 5.63 4.75 -28.06
CA ASN A 557 6.70 3.90 -28.57
C ASN A 557 7.76 3.61 -27.47
N GLU A 558 8.87 2.95 -27.83
CA GLU A 558 9.94 2.61 -26.89
C GLU A 558 10.71 3.85 -26.38
N ASP A 559 10.84 4.89 -27.20
CA ASP A 559 11.43 6.19 -26.81
C ASP A 559 10.49 7.03 -25.91
N GLY A 560 9.24 6.60 -25.77
CA GLY A 560 8.20 7.27 -24.97
C GLY A 560 7.35 8.28 -25.74
N ASP A 561 7.64 8.55 -27.01
CA ASP A 561 6.87 9.45 -27.88
C ASP A 561 5.49 8.89 -28.24
N TRP A 562 4.52 9.78 -28.45
CA TRP A 562 3.18 9.40 -28.89
C TRP A 562 3.13 9.11 -30.38
N VAL A 563 2.70 7.91 -30.75
CA VAL A 563 2.52 7.46 -32.13
C VAL A 563 1.10 7.00 -32.37
N VAL A 564 0.61 7.07 -33.62
CA VAL A 564 -0.72 6.54 -33.97
C VAL A 564 -0.68 5.01 -33.91
N ALA A 565 -1.52 4.41 -33.06
CA ALA A 565 -1.66 2.96 -32.93
C ALA A 565 -2.40 2.36 -34.14
N ASP A 566 -2.09 1.13 -34.50
CA ASP A 566 -2.73 0.43 -35.62
C ASP A 566 -4.16 -0.05 -35.28
N HIS A 567 -4.90 -0.46 -36.32
CA HIS A 567 -6.30 -0.84 -36.18
C HIS A 567 -6.50 -2.15 -35.38
N ALA A 568 -5.53 -3.06 -35.36
CA ALA A 568 -5.56 -4.29 -34.59
C ALA A 568 -5.20 -4.05 -33.12
N GLU A 569 -4.20 -3.21 -32.85
CA GLU A 569 -3.84 -2.74 -31.52
C GLU A 569 -5.03 -2.01 -30.88
N ALA A 570 -5.63 -1.05 -31.58
CA ALA A 570 -6.83 -0.34 -31.14
C ALA A 570 -8.02 -1.30 -30.88
N GLU A 571 -8.26 -2.29 -31.75
CA GLU A 571 -9.30 -3.32 -31.57
C GLU A 571 -9.10 -4.13 -30.29
N ASP A 572 -7.87 -4.56 -30.00
CA ASP A 572 -7.58 -5.36 -28.83
C ASP A 572 -7.63 -4.54 -27.54
N LYS A 573 -7.20 -3.27 -27.56
CA LYS A 573 -7.29 -2.37 -26.41
C LYS A 573 -8.76 -2.01 -26.12
N VAL A 574 -9.58 -1.75 -27.15
CA VAL A 574 -11.06 -1.66 -27.04
C VAL A 574 -11.63 -2.95 -26.42
N GLY A 575 -11.22 -4.11 -26.91
CA GLY A 575 -11.67 -5.41 -26.38
C GLY A 575 -11.24 -5.66 -24.93
N GLN A 576 -10.06 -5.18 -24.52
CA GLN A 576 -9.60 -5.19 -23.12
C GLN A 576 -10.46 -4.27 -22.25
N LEU A 577 -10.74 -3.04 -22.70
CA LEU A 577 -11.57 -2.07 -21.98
C LEU A 577 -12.99 -2.59 -21.74
N PHE A 578 -13.64 -3.20 -22.74
CA PHE A 578 -14.95 -3.85 -22.54
C PHE A 578 -14.90 -5.00 -21.51
N ARG A 579 -13.81 -5.78 -21.46
CA ARG A 579 -13.62 -6.87 -20.49
C ARG A 579 -13.45 -6.31 -19.06
N SER A 580 -12.65 -5.26 -18.89
CA SER A 580 -12.47 -4.57 -17.60
C SER A 580 -13.75 -3.86 -17.16
N ARG A 581 -14.46 -3.20 -18.08
CA ARG A 581 -15.74 -2.54 -17.80
C ARG A 581 -16.82 -3.54 -17.37
N ARG A 582 -16.93 -4.71 -18.01
CA ARG A 582 -17.83 -5.78 -17.55
C ARG A 582 -17.51 -6.25 -16.13
N LYS A 583 -16.22 -6.42 -15.77
CA LYS A 583 -15.83 -6.77 -14.37
C LYS A 583 -16.32 -5.71 -13.37
N LEU A 584 -16.18 -4.43 -13.69
CA LEU A 584 -16.64 -3.31 -12.85
C LEU A 584 -18.17 -3.23 -12.75
N LEU A 585 -18.89 -3.44 -13.86
CA LEU A 585 -20.36 -3.46 -13.89
C LEU A 585 -20.92 -4.64 -13.10
N ASN A 586 -20.37 -5.85 -13.26
CA ASN A 586 -20.78 -7.01 -12.46
C ASN A 586 -20.49 -6.79 -10.96
N LYS A 587 -19.37 -6.15 -10.61
CA LYS A 587 -19.04 -5.78 -9.22
C LYS A 587 -20.05 -4.76 -8.65
N LYS A 588 -20.57 -3.83 -9.45
CA LYS A 588 -21.64 -2.90 -9.03
C LYS A 588 -23.02 -3.57 -8.96
N GLY A 589 -23.37 -4.40 -9.93
CA GLY A 589 -24.66 -5.11 -9.97
C GLY A 589 -24.85 -6.03 -8.76
N SER A 590 -23.78 -6.70 -8.32
CA SER A 590 -23.80 -7.53 -7.10
C SER A 590 -23.82 -6.75 -5.79
N ILE A 591 -23.83 -5.41 -5.82
CA ILE A 591 -23.92 -4.51 -4.65
C ILE A 591 -25.30 -3.81 -4.59
N GLY A 592 -26.02 -3.73 -5.72
CA GLY A 592 -27.33 -3.07 -5.81
C GLY A 592 -28.53 -4.02 -5.77
N GLY A 593 -28.37 -5.23 -5.21
CA GLY A 593 -29.34 -6.33 -5.35
C GLY A 593 -29.50 -7.24 -4.12
N CYS A 594 -29.19 -6.75 -2.93
CA CYS A 594 -29.43 -7.38 -1.62
C CYS A 594 -29.78 -6.31 -0.58
#